data_AF-A0A925YP05-F1
#
_entry.id   AF-A0A925YP05-F1
#
_cell.length_a   1.000
_cell.length_b   1.000
_cell.length_c   1.000
_cell.angle_alpha   90.00
_cell.angle_beta   90.00
_cell.angle_gamma   90.00
#
_symmetry.space_group_name_H-M   'P 1'
#
loop_
_entity.id
_entity.type
_entity.pdbx_description
1 polymer ?
#
loop_
_entity_poly.entity_id
_entity_poly.type
_entity_poly.pdbx_seq_one_letter_code
_entity_poly.pdbx_strand_id
1 'polypeptide(L)' 'MTVIQKGKSAFTEVEIQQIEDLLRRIRASKRNQQLLLRKQLRDIGFYITNYIISNKGFNVSHLHQLVEDGTISVIK' A
#
# COMPACT_ATOMS: atom_id res chain seq x y z
N MET A 1 -0.30 -8.70 -22.38
CA MET A 1 0.29 -7.50 -21.77
C MET A 1 0.78 -7.89 -20.39
N THR A 2 2.09 -7.88 -20.14
CA THR A 2 2.66 -8.24 -18.83
C THR A 2 2.45 -7.05 -17.89
N VAL A 3 1.60 -7.19 -16.88
CA VAL A 3 1.44 -6.17 -15.84
C VAL A 3 2.71 -6.21 -14.98
N ILE A 4 3.62 -5.25 -15.17
CA ILE A 4 4.81 -5.12 -14.34
C ILE A 4 4.36 -4.55 -13.00
N GLN A 5 4.21 -5.41 -11.99
CA GLN A 5 4.06 -4.97 -10.60
C GLN A 5 5.33 -4.23 -10.19
N LYS A 6 5.19 -3.01 -9.66
CA LYS A 6 6.33 -2.24 -9.14
C LYS A 6 6.48 -2.47 -7.65
N GLY A 7 7.69 -2.75 -7.18
CA GLY A 7 7.97 -2.89 -5.74
C GLY A 7 7.81 -4.31 -5.22
N LYS A 8 7.63 -4.43 -3.90
CA LYS A 8 7.63 -5.70 -3.17
C LYS A 8 6.24 -6.33 -3.16
N SER A 9 6.19 -7.67 -3.20
CA SER A 9 4.98 -8.47 -2.97
C SER A 9 4.98 -9.17 -1.62
N ALA A 10 6.09 -9.09 -0.88
CA ALA A 10 6.23 -9.65 0.45
C ALA A 10 6.79 -8.60 1.41
N PHE A 11 6.20 -8.51 2.59
CA PHE A 11 6.49 -7.50 3.60
C PHE A 11 6.57 -8.16 4.97
N THR A 12 7.40 -7.62 5.86
CA THR A 12 7.41 -8.01 7.28
C THR A 12 6.17 -7.49 8.00
N GLU A 13 5.85 -8.06 9.16
CA GLU A 13 4.77 -7.54 10.03
C GLU A 13 4.96 -6.05 10.35
N VAL A 14 6.22 -5.63 10.58
CA VAL A 14 6.57 -4.23 10.84
C VAL A 14 6.28 -3.34 9.62
N GLU A 15 6.63 -3.80 8.42
CA GLU A 15 6.34 -3.06 7.18
C GLU A 15 4.83 -2.97 6.93
N ILE A 16 4.06 -4.04 7.20
CA ILE A 16 2.59 -4.01 7.11
C ILE A 16 2.01 -2.95 8.06
N GLN A 17 2.46 -2.93 9.32
CA GLN A 17 2.01 -1.94 10.29
C GLN A 17 2.35 -0.50 9.83
N GLN A 18 3.54 -0.29 9.28
CA GLN A 18 3.93 1.01 8.71
C GLN A 18 3.04 1.41 7.53
N ILE A 19 2.72 0.47 6.64
CA ILE A 19 1.83 0.71 5.49
C ILE A 19 0.43 1.07 6.00
N GLU A 20 -0.11 0.38 7.00
CA GLU A 20 -1.39 0.72 7.61
C GLU A 20 -1.42 2.14 8.14
N ASP A 21 -0.42 2.52 8.94
CA ASP A 21 -0.34 3.84 9.54
C ASP A 21 -0.25 4.93 8.47
N LEU A 22 0.53 4.70 7.42
CA LEU A 22 0.61 5.61 6.28
C LEU A 22 -0.73 5.74 5.56
N LEU A 23 -1.46 4.64 5.34
CA LEU A 23 -2.78 4.67 4.70
C LEU A 23 -3.81 5.43 5.53
N ARG A 24 -3.81 5.25 6.85
CA ARG A 24 -4.66 6.01 7.78
C ARG A 24 -4.36 7.50 7.70
N ARG A 25 -3.07 7.87 7.71
CA ARG A 25 -2.62 9.26 7.61
C ARG A 25 -2.96 9.88 6.24
N ILE A 26 -2.82 9.13 5.15
CA ILE A 26 -3.16 9.61 3.80
C ILE A 26 -4.64 10.02 3.75
N ARG A 27 -5.54 9.21 4.31
CA ARG A 27 -6.98 9.50 4.29
C ARG A 27 -7.34 10.76 5.08
N ALA A 28 -6.62 11.07 6.15
CA ALA A 28 -6.84 12.26 6.98
C ALA A 28 -6.10 13.52 6.48
N SER A 29 -5.22 13.39 5.48
CA SER A 29 -4.29 14.45 5.08
C SER A 29 -4.77 15.26 3.88
N LYS A 30 -4.31 16.52 3.78
CA LYS A 30 -4.53 17.36 2.58
C LYS A 30 -3.68 16.87 1.40
N ARG A 31 -4.05 17.25 0.16
CA ARG A 31 -3.40 16.79 -1.09
C ARG A 31 -1.86 16.81 -1.06
N ASN A 32 -1.25 17.89 -0.61
CA ASN A 32 0.21 18.02 -0.57
C ASN A 32 0.86 17.04 0.42
N GLN A 33 0.22 16.81 1.57
CA GLN A 33 0.68 15.82 2.55
C GLN A 33 0.47 14.38 2.03
N GLN A 34 -0.63 14.13 1.32
CA GLN A 34 -0.85 12.83 0.68
C GLN A 34 0.26 12.48 -0.31
N LEU A 35 0.80 13.46 -1.06
CA LEU A 35 1.93 13.22 -1.98
C LEU A 35 3.18 12.73 -1.23
N LEU A 36 3.49 13.34 -0.09
CA LEU A 36 4.62 12.96 0.76
C LEU A 36 4.42 11.58 1.38
N LEU A 37 3.24 11.30 1.93
CA LEU A 37 2.92 9.99 2.52
C LEU A 37 2.90 8.87 1.47
N ARG A 38 2.40 9.16 0.25
CA ARG A 38 2.49 8.21 -0.87
C ARG A 38 3.92 7.99 -1.32
N LYS A 39 4.83 8.95 -1.14
CA LYS A 39 6.26 8.74 -1.37
C LYS A 39 6.83 7.75 -0.36
N GLN A 40 6.51 7.92 0.92
CA GLN A 40 6.94 7.00 1.99
C GLN A 40 6.48 5.56 1.74
N LEU A 41 5.25 5.36 1.25
CA LEU A 41 4.79 4.03 0.82
C LEU A 41 5.67 3.42 -0.28
N ARG A 42 6.05 4.21 -1.28
CA ARG A 42 6.94 3.75 -2.36
C ARG A 42 8.35 3.45 -1.85
N ASP A 43 8.83 4.20 -0.87
CA ASP A 43 10.14 3.98 -0.26
C ASP A 43 10.19 2.64 0.51
N ILE A 44 9.06 2.21 1.10
CA ILE A 44 8.89 0.86 1.70
C ILE A 44 8.77 -0.23 0.61
N GLY A 45 8.55 0.16 -0.64
CA GLY A 45 8.32 -0.74 -1.76
C GLY A 45 6.85 -1.05 -2.02
N PHE A 46 5.92 -0.32 -1.37
CA PHE A 46 4.48 -0.48 -1.55
C PHE A 46 3.92 0.53 -2.56
N TYR A 47 3.45 0.02 -3.71
CA TYR A 47 2.86 0.82 -4.76
C TYR A 47 1.36 0.61 -4.83
N ILE A 48 0.61 1.55 -4.24
CA ILE A 48 -0.86 1.57 -4.30
C ILE A 48 -1.40 1.31 -5.73
N THR A 49 -0.73 1.86 -6.75
CA THR A 49 -1.13 1.72 -8.16
C THR A 49 -1.10 0.28 -8.68
N ASN A 50 -0.41 -0.65 -8.02
CA ASN A 50 -0.46 -2.06 -8.39
C ASN A 50 -1.79 -2.73 -8.05
N TYR A 51 -2.54 -2.17 -7.10
CA TYR A 51 -3.70 -2.80 -6.49
C TYR A 51 -5.01 -2.02 -6.73
N ILE A 52 -4.92 -0.84 -7.33
CA ILE A 52 -6.09 -0.03 -7.66
C ILE A 52 -6.61 -0.41 -9.05
N ILE A 53 -7.87 -0.85 -9.10
CA ILE A 53 -8.60 -1.10 -10.35
C ILE A 53 -9.41 0.14 -10.79
N SER A 54 -9.71 1.07 -9.87
CA SER A 54 -10.51 2.28 -10.18
C SER A 54 -10.14 3.50 -9.31
N ASN A 55 -10.54 4.71 -9.71
CA ASN A 55 -10.25 5.96 -8.98
C ASN A 55 -10.91 6.08 -7.58
N LYS A 56 -11.50 5.00 -7.03
CA LYS A 56 -12.14 4.97 -5.69
C LYS A 56 -11.16 5.05 -4.51
N GLY A 57 -9.86 5.05 -4.78
CA GLY A 57 -8.81 5.13 -3.76
C GLY A 57 -8.46 3.79 -3.13
N PHE A 58 -7.43 3.78 -2.30
CA PHE A 58 -6.91 2.59 -1.61
C PHE A 58 -6.82 2.90 -0.11
N ASN A 59 -7.14 1.93 0.75
CA ASN A 59 -7.24 2.11 2.19
C ASN A 59 -6.79 0.83 2.93
N VAL A 60 -6.81 0.86 4.26
CA VAL A 60 -6.35 -0.26 5.11
C VAL A 60 -7.14 -1.55 4.86
N SER A 61 -8.46 -1.48 4.68
CA SER A 61 -9.28 -2.67 4.42
C SER A 61 -8.86 -3.38 3.13
N HIS A 62 -8.48 -2.63 2.09
CA HIS A 62 -7.93 -3.23 0.87
C HIS A 62 -6.56 -3.88 1.11
N LEU A 63 -5.71 -3.29 1.96
CA LEU A 63 -4.43 -3.90 2.33
C LEU A 63 -4.65 -5.25 3.03
N HIS A 64 -5.57 -5.29 4.00
CA HIS A 64 -5.92 -6.52 4.71
C HIS A 64 -6.45 -7.58 3.76
N GLN A 65 -7.34 -7.21 2.84
CA GLN A 65 -7.83 -8.13 1.83
C GLN A 65 -6.71 -8.69 0.95
N LEU A 66 -5.73 -7.88 0.55
CA LEU A 66 -4.57 -8.38 -0.23
C LEU A 66 -3.72 -9.37 0.56
N VAL A 67 -3.61 -9.20 1.87
CA VAL A 67 -2.90 -10.13 2.76
C VAL A 67 -3.70 -11.42 2.94
N GLU A 68 -5.00 -11.31 3.19
CA GLU A 68 -5.92 -12.45 3.35
C GLU A 68 -6.00 -13.30 2.08
N ASP A 69 -6.08 -12.66 0.91
CA ASP A 69 -6.13 -13.32 -0.40
C ASP A 69 -4.75 -13.83 -0.87
N GLY A 70 -3.68 -13.63 -0.07
CA GLY A 70 -2.32 -14.06 -0.38
C GLY A 70 -1.62 -13.29 -1.51
N THR A 71 -2.23 -12.21 -2.00
CA THR A 71 -1.61 -11.33 -3.00
C THR A 71 -0.38 -10.60 -2.42
N ILE A 72 -0.43 -10.27 -1.14
CA ILE A 72 0.70 -9.81 -0.34
C ILE A 72 1.04 -10.88 0.68
N SER A 73 2.30 -11.32 0.67
CA SER A 73 2.79 -12.28 1.67
C SER A 73 3.36 -11.54 2.88
N VAL A 74 3.01 -12.00 4.09
CA VAL A 74 3.63 -11.51 5.32
C VAL A 74 4.77 -12.45 5.71
N ILE A 75 5.98 -11.88 5.79
CA ILE A 75 7.19 -12.58 6.22
C ILE A 75 7.33 -12.36 7.73
N LYS A 76 7.62 -13.44 8.46
CA LYS A 76 7.96 -13.38 9.89
C LYS A 76 9.41 -12.94 10.10
#